data_AF-A0A178GWU7-F1
#
_entry.id   AF-A0A178GWU7-F1
#
_cell.length_a   1.000
_cell.length_b   1.000
_cell.length_c   1.000
_cell.angle_alpha   90.00
_cell.angle_beta   90.00
_cell.angle_gamma   90.00
#
_symmetry.space_group_name_H-M   'P 1'
#
loop_
_entity.id
_entity.type
_entity.pdbx_description
1 polymer ?
#
loop_
_entity_poly.entity_id
_entity_poly.type
_entity_poly.pdbx_seq_one_letter_code
_entity_poly.pdbx_strand_id
1 'polypeptide(L)'
;MKKENKCSNFLDYKVIGQEVRNRRLAKGYTQKDLAKKIDTTYQVILQYEKGTRRISIKKLYELAEALSTTARDLACGQEVSNEERYEEEEILNLVRRHKEIKDQELRETFYLLTKFIRIGEEESGKVVKIEVAKGLVKEGVSAHVISQTTSLSIDEYDNDEKKISIPYKVGQRIKEWRLRRGYTQEDLASKVGVINQRIYEYEQGRSAVSLEMLDEIAKVLLINITDLLPETTENENSEAELSRLIEEYKKIKSQELRHVLIKSLFESIQICKKKVKKVEKMKIAKNLVKEGISINIILKTVGISLDEIQQI
;
A
#
# COMPACT_ATOMS: atom_id res chain seq x y z
N MET A 1 -19.86 24.44 -21.66
CA MET A 1 -18.90 25.05 -20.72
C MET A 1 -18.00 23.95 -20.19
N LYS A 2 -16.71 24.00 -20.50
CA LYS A 2 -15.72 23.03 -20.03
C LYS A 2 -15.53 23.23 -18.52
N LYS A 3 -15.88 22.24 -17.70
CA LYS A 3 -15.47 22.20 -16.28
C LYS A 3 -14.01 21.73 -16.27
N GLU A 4 -13.10 22.58 -15.84
CA GLU A 4 -11.69 22.22 -15.68
C GLU A 4 -11.56 21.19 -14.55
N ASN A 5 -10.95 20.04 -14.89
CA ASN A 5 -10.52 19.01 -13.94
C ASN A 5 -9.55 19.62 -12.93
N LYS A 6 -9.95 19.65 -11.65
CA LYS A 6 -9.13 20.19 -10.56
C LYS A 6 -8.97 19.17 -9.41
N CYS A 7 -8.49 17.95 -9.69
CA CYS A 7 -7.73 17.28 -8.62
C CYS A 7 -6.40 18.03 -8.56
N SER A 8 -6.31 19.01 -7.66
CA SER A 8 -5.09 19.76 -7.39
C SER A 8 -4.02 18.76 -6.99
N ASN A 9 -2.85 18.80 -7.61
CA ASN A 9 -1.68 17.96 -7.27
C ASN A 9 -1.10 18.24 -5.87
N PHE A 10 -1.78 19.06 -5.06
CA PHE A 10 -1.27 19.63 -3.82
C PHE A 10 -2.34 19.62 -2.74
N LEU A 11 -1.91 19.38 -1.51
CA LEU A 11 -2.73 19.45 -0.30
C LEU A 11 -3.44 20.81 -0.17
N ASP A 12 -4.77 20.81 -0.37
CA ASP A 12 -5.63 21.97 -0.11
C ASP A 12 -6.67 21.64 0.98
N TYR A 13 -6.44 22.16 2.18
CA TYR A 13 -7.33 21.96 3.32
C TYR A 13 -8.74 22.52 3.12
N LYS A 14 -8.95 23.49 2.22
CA LYS A 14 -10.30 23.95 1.87
C LYS A 14 -11.04 22.92 1.02
N VAL A 15 -10.35 22.27 0.09
CA VAL A 15 -10.92 21.19 -0.73
C VAL A 15 -11.29 20.00 0.15
N ILE A 16 -10.37 19.57 1.03
CA ILE A 16 -10.63 18.49 1.98
C ILE A 16 -11.80 18.85 2.91
N GLY A 17 -11.81 20.07 3.44
CA GLY A 17 -12.89 20.57 4.31
C GLY A 17 -14.25 20.57 3.61
N GLN A 18 -14.29 21.00 2.35
CA GLN A 18 -15.50 21.00 1.55
C GLN A 18 -16.01 19.57 1.28
N GLU A 19 -15.11 18.62 1.01
CA GLU A 19 -15.48 17.23 0.79
C GLU A 19 -16.01 16.57 2.07
N VAL A 20 -15.38 16.82 3.23
CA VAL A 20 -15.89 16.40 4.53
C VAL A 20 -17.32 16.92 4.76
N ARG A 21 -17.57 18.20 4.43
CA ARG A 21 -18.90 18.80 4.53
C ARG A 21 -19.91 18.11 3.60
N ASN A 22 -19.53 17.87 2.34
CA ASN A 22 -20.40 17.23 1.34
C ASN A 22 -20.82 15.84 1.81
N ARG A 23 -19.86 15.00 2.22
CA ARG A 23 -20.10 13.64 2.72
C ARG A 23 -20.93 13.64 3.99
N ARG A 24 -20.68 14.57 4.91
CA ARG A 24 -21.47 14.72 6.15
C ARG A 24 -22.94 15.01 5.84
N LEU A 25 -23.19 15.95 4.94
CA LEU A 25 -24.56 16.31 4.53
C LEU A 25 -25.25 15.17 3.79
N ALA A 26 -24.55 14.44 2.92
CA ALA A 26 -25.08 13.27 2.24
C ALA A 26 -25.50 12.14 3.20
N LYS A 27 -24.81 12.02 4.34
CA LYS A 27 -25.18 11.10 5.43
C LYS A 27 -26.26 11.65 6.38
N GLY A 28 -26.72 12.88 6.17
CA GLY A 28 -27.72 13.54 7.03
C GLY A 28 -27.21 13.96 8.40
N TYR A 29 -25.89 14.06 8.59
CA TYR A 29 -25.30 14.39 9.90
C TYR A 29 -25.18 15.90 10.11
N THR A 30 -25.45 16.37 11.33
CA THR A 30 -25.03 17.72 11.76
C THR A 30 -23.55 17.73 12.12
N GLN A 31 -22.94 18.92 12.20
CA GLN A 31 -21.55 19.04 12.68
C GLN A 31 -21.37 18.47 14.10
N LYS A 32 -22.40 18.56 14.95
CA LYS A 32 -22.40 17.97 16.30
C LYS A 32 -22.43 16.44 16.22
N ASP A 33 -23.18 15.86 15.28
CA ASP A 33 -23.25 14.40 15.12
C ASP A 33 -21.93 13.82 14.63
N LEU A 34 -21.31 14.46 13.63
CA LEU A 34 -19.99 14.06 13.16
C LEU A 34 -18.93 14.22 14.26
N ALA A 35 -18.99 15.32 15.02
CA ALA A 35 -18.08 15.57 16.13
C ALA A 35 -18.16 14.46 17.20
N LYS A 36 -19.37 14.02 17.56
CA LYS A 36 -19.59 12.90 18.48
C LYS A 36 -19.03 11.58 17.93
N LYS A 37 -19.17 11.33 16.61
CA LYS A 37 -18.69 10.09 15.98
C LYS A 37 -17.17 9.92 15.99
N ILE A 38 -16.42 11.01 15.83
CA ILE A 38 -14.95 10.98 15.76
C ILE A 38 -14.27 11.51 17.03
N ASP A 39 -15.01 11.55 18.13
CA ASP A 39 -14.56 12.04 19.43
C ASP A 39 -13.83 13.39 19.35
N THR A 40 -14.57 14.42 18.93
CA THR A 40 -14.08 15.80 18.86
C THR A 40 -15.18 16.81 19.14
N THR A 41 -14.85 18.11 19.07
CA THR A 41 -15.82 19.18 19.28
C THR A 41 -16.43 19.65 17.96
N TYR A 42 -17.67 20.17 18.00
CA TYR A 42 -18.30 20.75 16.81
C TYR A 42 -17.47 21.90 16.21
N GLN A 43 -16.73 22.65 17.06
CA GLN A 43 -15.85 23.74 16.64
C GLN A 43 -14.69 23.21 15.78
N VAL A 44 -14.14 22.05 16.14
CA VAL A 44 -13.09 21.40 15.36
C VAL A 44 -13.64 20.96 13.99
N ILE A 45 -14.83 20.35 13.93
CA ILE A 45 -15.47 20.00 12.66
C ILE A 45 -15.73 21.25 11.82
N LEU A 46 -16.26 22.32 12.40
CA LEU A 46 -16.49 23.59 11.71
C LEU A 46 -15.19 24.16 11.12
N GLN A 47 -14.09 24.09 11.87
CA GLN A 47 -12.79 24.56 11.42
C GLN A 47 -12.18 23.66 10.34
N TYR A 48 -12.41 22.34 10.39
CA TYR A 48 -12.05 21.41 9.33
C TYR A 48 -12.81 21.72 8.05
N GLU A 49 -14.14 21.88 8.13
CA GLU A 49 -14.99 22.18 6.96
C GLU A 49 -14.66 23.52 6.30
N LYS A 50 -14.19 24.49 7.09
CA LYS A 50 -13.72 25.79 6.58
C LYS A 50 -12.29 25.74 6.03
N GLY A 51 -11.57 24.63 6.21
CA GLY A 51 -10.14 24.52 5.88
C GLY A 51 -9.22 25.40 6.74
N THR A 52 -9.72 25.96 7.85
CA THR A 52 -8.96 26.84 8.74
C THR A 52 -8.14 26.09 9.77
N ARG A 53 -8.43 24.79 9.98
CA ARG A 53 -7.67 23.91 10.87
C ARG A 53 -7.14 22.72 10.08
N ARG A 54 -5.86 22.44 10.28
CA ARG A 54 -5.16 21.27 9.70
C ARG A 54 -5.73 19.97 10.24
N ILE A 55 -5.82 18.97 9.38
CA ILE A 55 -6.32 17.64 9.69
C ILE A 55 -5.11 16.70 9.77
N SER A 56 -4.99 15.90 10.82
CA SER A 56 -3.95 14.86 10.88
C SER A 56 -4.36 13.64 10.05
N ILE A 57 -3.39 12.84 9.60
CA ILE A 57 -3.68 11.58 8.89
C ILE A 57 -4.64 10.71 9.71
N LYS A 58 -4.37 10.55 11.02
CA LYS A 58 -5.26 9.80 11.92
C LYS A 58 -6.70 10.33 11.89
N LYS A 59 -6.90 11.65 12.04
CA LYS A 59 -8.24 12.26 11.99
C LYS A 59 -8.88 12.16 10.61
N LEU A 60 -8.10 12.17 9.53
CA LEU A 60 -8.58 11.94 8.16
C LEU A 60 -9.19 10.54 8.01
N TYR A 61 -8.55 9.51 8.56
CA TYR A 61 -9.10 8.15 8.57
C TYR A 61 -10.33 8.01 9.46
N GLU A 62 -10.34 8.62 10.65
CA GLU A 62 -11.52 8.63 11.52
C GLU A 62 -12.73 9.32 10.83
N LEU A 63 -12.48 10.42 10.11
CA LEU A 63 -13.49 11.07 9.27
C LEU A 63 -13.97 10.15 8.15
N ALA A 64 -13.06 9.49 7.44
CA ALA A 64 -13.39 8.58 6.35
C ALA A 64 -14.30 7.43 6.82
N GLU A 65 -13.95 6.82 7.96
CA GLU A 65 -14.74 5.75 8.59
C GLU A 65 -16.14 6.25 9.00
N ALA A 66 -16.22 7.38 9.71
CA ALA A 66 -17.50 7.95 10.16
C ALA A 66 -18.41 8.36 8.99
N LEU A 67 -17.83 8.71 7.84
CA LEU A 67 -18.54 9.15 6.65
C LEU A 67 -18.75 8.02 5.63
N SER A 68 -18.30 6.79 5.93
CA SER A 68 -18.32 5.63 5.02
C SER A 68 -17.71 5.94 3.64
N THR A 69 -16.52 6.51 3.63
CA THR A 69 -15.74 6.85 2.43
C THR A 69 -14.27 6.48 2.66
N THR A 70 -13.39 6.76 1.71
CA THR A 70 -11.95 6.52 1.87
C THR A 70 -11.22 7.81 2.23
N ALA A 71 -10.10 7.71 2.96
CA ALA A 71 -9.22 8.85 3.23
C ALA A 71 -8.69 9.47 1.92
N ARG A 72 -8.58 8.65 0.87
CA ARG A 72 -8.19 9.04 -0.48
C ARG A 72 -9.23 9.95 -1.14
N ASP A 73 -10.51 9.58 -1.05
CA ASP A 73 -11.61 10.38 -1.60
C ASP A 73 -11.75 11.73 -0.87
N LEU A 74 -11.63 11.73 0.46
CA LEU A 74 -11.61 12.96 1.25
C LEU A 74 -10.43 13.86 0.88
N ALA A 75 -9.28 13.29 0.48
CA ALA A 75 -8.10 14.04 0.11
C ALA A 75 -8.16 14.66 -1.30
N CYS A 76 -8.85 14.06 -2.27
CA CYS A 76 -8.90 14.57 -3.67
C CYS A 76 -10.18 15.32 -4.05
N GLY A 77 -11.29 15.26 -3.27
CA GLY A 77 -12.52 16.04 -3.53
C GLY A 77 -13.14 15.73 -4.91
N GLN A 78 -14.04 14.74 -4.99
CA GLN A 78 -14.33 14.02 -6.24
C GLN A 78 -15.06 14.80 -7.36
N GLU A 79 -14.74 14.45 -8.61
CA GLU A 79 -15.63 13.63 -9.47
C GLU A 79 -14.82 12.41 -9.97
N VAL A 80 -15.43 11.23 -9.90
CA VAL A 80 -14.96 10.04 -10.61
C VAL A 80 -15.15 10.31 -12.11
N SER A 81 -14.07 10.60 -12.82
CA SER A 81 -13.99 10.36 -14.25
C SER A 81 -12.98 9.25 -14.48
N ASN A 82 -13.40 8.26 -15.24
CA ASN A 82 -12.54 7.21 -15.77
C ASN A 82 -11.43 7.86 -16.60
N GLU A 83 -10.29 8.18 -16.01
CA GLU A 83 -9.09 8.55 -16.76
C GLU A 83 -7.85 8.22 -15.91
N GLU A 84 -7.22 7.10 -16.31
CA GLU A 84 -5.83 6.68 -16.07
C GLU A 84 -5.26 6.98 -14.67
N ARG A 85 -5.62 6.12 -13.71
CA ARG A 85 -4.88 5.98 -12.45
C ARG A 85 -3.45 5.54 -12.78
N TYR A 86 -2.46 6.33 -12.37
CA TYR A 86 -1.03 6.01 -12.42
C TYR A 86 -0.69 4.92 -11.39
N GLU A 87 -1.21 3.72 -11.60
CA GLU A 87 -0.55 2.51 -11.14
C GLU A 87 0.25 1.98 -12.34
N GLU A 88 1.54 1.73 -12.09
CA GLU A 88 2.42 0.88 -12.89
C GLU A 88 3.08 1.47 -14.15
N GLU A 89 4.17 2.22 -14.02
CA GLU A 89 5.04 2.50 -15.17
C GLU A 89 5.71 1.22 -15.73
N GLU A 90 5.81 0.13 -14.94
CA GLU A 90 6.31 -1.17 -15.40
C GLU A 90 5.24 -2.02 -16.09
N ILE A 91 4.00 -2.07 -15.58
CA ILE A 91 2.90 -2.81 -16.23
C ILE A 91 2.33 -2.01 -17.40
N LEU A 92 2.26 -0.67 -17.35
CA LEU A 92 2.00 0.14 -18.55
C LEU A 92 3.08 -0.05 -19.60
N ASN A 93 4.33 -0.34 -19.24
CA ASN A 93 5.38 -0.64 -20.23
C ASN A 93 5.22 -2.05 -20.84
N LEU A 94 4.76 -3.04 -20.08
CA LEU A 94 4.32 -4.33 -20.61
C LEU A 94 3.04 -4.15 -21.46
N VAL A 95 1.94 -3.65 -20.89
CA VAL A 95 0.67 -3.35 -21.57
C VAL A 95 0.84 -2.41 -22.79
N ARG A 96 1.75 -1.42 -22.77
CA ARG A 96 2.12 -0.61 -23.96
C ARG A 96 2.81 -1.45 -25.03
N ARG A 97 3.73 -2.35 -24.65
CA ARG A 97 4.33 -3.35 -25.57
C ARG A 97 3.29 -4.36 -26.09
N HIS A 98 2.08 -4.38 -25.55
CA HIS A 98 1.00 -5.29 -25.97
C HIS A 98 -0.10 -4.57 -26.76
N LYS A 99 0.05 -3.26 -27.02
CA LYS A 99 -0.84 -2.53 -27.94
C LYS A 99 -0.80 -3.08 -29.37
N GLU A 100 0.21 -3.88 -29.72
CA GLU A 100 0.34 -4.59 -31.00
C GLU A 100 -0.57 -5.83 -31.10
N ILE A 101 -1.14 -6.32 -29.99
CA ILE A 101 -2.13 -7.41 -30.02
C ILE A 101 -3.42 -6.85 -30.61
N LYS A 102 -3.66 -7.10 -31.90
CA LYS A 102 -4.85 -6.62 -32.61
C LYS A 102 -6.15 -7.16 -32.02
N ASP A 103 -6.10 -8.33 -31.40
CA ASP A 103 -7.24 -8.99 -30.79
C ASP A 103 -7.55 -8.42 -29.38
N GLN A 104 -8.79 -7.99 -29.20
CA GLN A 104 -9.27 -7.38 -27.95
C GLN A 104 -9.35 -8.41 -26.81
N GLU A 105 -9.80 -9.64 -27.07
CA GLU A 105 -9.94 -10.67 -26.03
C GLU A 105 -8.57 -11.13 -25.52
N LEU A 106 -7.58 -11.26 -26.40
CA LEU A 106 -6.20 -11.58 -26.01
C LEU A 106 -5.56 -10.46 -25.17
N ARG A 107 -5.88 -9.20 -25.48
CA ARG A 107 -5.40 -8.05 -24.70
C ARG A 107 -5.98 -8.03 -23.30
N GLU A 108 -7.28 -8.30 -23.17
CA GLU A 108 -7.96 -8.42 -21.87
C GLU A 108 -7.41 -9.61 -21.06
N THR A 109 -7.19 -10.74 -21.72
CA THR A 109 -6.58 -11.95 -21.12
C THR A 109 -5.18 -11.65 -20.56
N PHE A 110 -4.35 -10.94 -21.33
CA PHE A 110 -2.99 -10.60 -20.93
C PHE A 110 -2.95 -9.61 -19.75
N TYR A 111 -3.81 -8.60 -19.78
CA TYR A 111 -3.95 -7.64 -18.69
C TYR A 111 -4.31 -8.34 -17.37
N LEU A 112 -5.30 -9.25 -17.41
CA LEU A 112 -5.69 -10.06 -16.25
C LEU A 112 -4.51 -10.88 -15.72
N LEU A 113 -3.80 -11.61 -16.59
CA LEU A 113 -2.62 -12.41 -16.18
C LEU A 113 -1.57 -11.57 -15.46
N THR A 114 -1.24 -10.39 -15.99
CA THR A 114 -0.20 -9.51 -15.42
C THR A 114 -0.60 -9.02 -14.04
N LYS A 115 -1.86 -8.58 -13.89
CA LYS A 115 -2.39 -8.09 -12.63
C LYS A 115 -2.46 -9.18 -11.55
N PHE A 116 -2.87 -10.39 -11.92
CA PHE A 116 -2.91 -11.52 -11.00
C PHE A 116 -1.53 -11.98 -10.53
N ILE A 117 -0.52 -11.96 -11.41
CA ILE A 117 0.87 -12.30 -11.04
C ILE A 117 1.36 -11.36 -9.94
N ARG A 118 1.16 -10.04 -10.09
CA ARG A 118 1.56 -9.04 -9.10
C ARG A 118 0.94 -9.30 -7.73
N ILE A 119 -0.38 -9.51 -7.69
CA ILE A 119 -1.11 -9.79 -6.43
C ILE A 119 -0.54 -11.07 -5.77
N GLY A 120 -0.26 -12.11 -6.56
CA GLY A 120 0.36 -13.33 -6.07
C GLY A 120 1.78 -13.15 -5.52
N GLU A 121 2.57 -12.26 -6.12
CA GLU A 121 3.92 -11.90 -5.66
C GLU A 121 3.89 -11.21 -4.31
N GLU A 122 3.04 -10.19 -4.16
CA GLU A 122 2.93 -9.38 -2.94
C GLU A 122 2.45 -10.23 -1.75
N GLU A 123 1.39 -11.02 -1.93
CA GLU A 123 0.84 -11.91 -0.89
C GLU A 123 1.84 -13.01 -0.49
N SER A 124 2.49 -13.66 -1.46
CA SER A 124 3.42 -14.74 -1.16
C SER A 124 4.68 -14.25 -0.44
N GLY A 125 5.15 -13.03 -0.73
CA GLY A 125 6.28 -12.42 -0.03
C GLY A 125 5.94 -12.07 1.41
N LYS A 126 4.75 -11.49 1.64
CA LYS A 126 4.27 -11.12 2.99
C LYS A 126 4.13 -12.35 3.90
N VAL A 127 3.53 -13.44 3.39
CA VAL A 127 3.36 -14.70 4.15
C VAL A 127 4.71 -15.26 4.64
N VAL A 128 5.75 -15.22 3.81
CA VAL A 128 7.08 -15.72 4.18
C VAL A 128 7.70 -14.88 5.29
N LYS A 129 7.64 -13.55 5.16
CA LYS A 129 8.19 -12.65 6.19
C LYS A 129 7.55 -12.92 7.55
N ILE A 130 6.23 -13.11 7.58
CA ILE A 130 5.49 -13.38 8.81
C ILE A 130 5.89 -14.74 9.41
N GLU A 131 5.99 -15.79 8.60
CA GLU A 131 6.39 -17.13 9.05
C GLU A 131 7.80 -17.11 9.68
N VAL A 132 8.75 -16.45 9.00
CA VAL A 132 10.13 -16.33 9.49
C VAL A 132 10.19 -15.48 10.76
N ALA A 133 9.49 -14.34 10.80
CA ALA A 133 9.46 -13.48 11.98
C ALA A 133 8.92 -14.22 13.20
N LYS A 134 7.81 -14.98 13.06
CA LYS A 134 7.28 -15.83 14.13
C LYS A 134 8.29 -16.89 14.59
N GLY A 135 9.06 -17.47 13.66
CA GLY A 135 10.14 -18.40 13.98
C GLY A 135 11.26 -17.74 14.79
N LEU A 136 11.70 -16.55 14.39
CA LEU A 136 12.76 -15.79 15.06
C LEU A 136 12.37 -15.38 16.49
N VAL A 137 11.11 -15.00 16.73
CA VAL A 137 10.60 -14.74 18.09
C VAL A 137 10.75 -15.96 18.99
N LYS A 138 10.38 -17.15 18.50
CA LYS A 138 10.49 -18.40 19.27
C LYS A 138 11.93 -18.75 19.65
N GLU A 139 12.89 -18.36 18.82
CA GLU A 139 14.33 -18.54 19.10
C GLU A 139 14.92 -17.40 19.95
N GLY A 140 14.10 -16.47 20.44
CA GLY A 140 14.53 -15.38 21.34
C GLY A 140 15.23 -14.22 20.64
N VAL A 141 15.09 -14.07 19.33
CA VAL A 141 15.68 -12.95 18.58
C VAL A 141 14.94 -11.66 18.91
N SER A 142 15.70 -10.58 19.14
CA SER A 142 15.11 -9.29 19.49
C SER A 142 14.20 -8.74 18.39
N ALA A 143 13.12 -8.07 18.79
CA ALA A 143 12.19 -7.43 17.87
C ALA A 143 12.85 -6.40 16.94
N HIS A 144 13.93 -5.74 17.39
CA HIS A 144 14.70 -4.82 16.56
C HIS A 144 15.30 -5.53 15.34
N VAL A 145 15.96 -6.66 15.56
CA VAL A 145 16.61 -7.45 14.50
C VAL A 145 15.57 -8.05 13.55
N ILE A 146 14.45 -8.54 14.08
CA ILE A 146 13.35 -9.07 13.25
C ILE A 146 12.82 -7.97 12.33
N SER A 147 12.64 -6.75 12.86
CA SER A 147 12.15 -5.62 12.07
C SER A 147 13.11 -5.19 10.96
N GLN A 148 14.41 -5.12 11.26
CA GLN A 148 15.42 -4.78 10.26
C GLN A 148 15.51 -5.83 9.15
N THR A 149 15.45 -7.11 9.51
CA THR A 149 15.68 -8.22 8.57
C THR A 149 14.47 -8.52 7.69
N THR A 150 13.26 -8.49 8.26
CA THR A 150 12.01 -8.81 7.56
C THR A 150 11.30 -7.58 7.00
N SER A 151 11.71 -6.37 7.42
CA SER A 151 10.95 -5.12 7.24
C SER A 151 9.54 -5.15 7.86
N LEU A 152 9.27 -6.09 8.76
CA LEU A 152 8.01 -6.14 9.50
C LEU A 152 8.09 -5.33 10.80
N SER A 153 6.98 -4.77 11.26
CA SER A 153 6.82 -4.31 12.64
C SER A 153 6.45 -5.48 13.55
N ILE A 154 6.63 -5.30 14.86
CA ILE A 154 6.22 -6.27 15.89
C ILE A 154 4.76 -6.68 15.70
N ASP A 155 3.90 -5.70 15.42
CA ASP A 155 2.46 -5.90 15.29
C ASP A 155 2.08 -6.81 14.10
N GLU A 156 2.94 -6.95 13.08
CA GLU A 156 2.64 -7.74 11.88
C GLU A 156 2.83 -9.25 12.04
N TYR A 157 3.56 -9.69 13.08
CA TYR A 157 3.84 -11.12 13.28
C TYR A 157 3.50 -11.65 14.68
N ASP A 158 3.27 -10.79 15.68
CA ASP A 158 2.92 -11.20 17.04
C ASP A 158 1.44 -11.63 17.18
N ASN A 159 0.57 -11.12 16.31
CA ASN A 159 -0.77 -11.65 16.03
C ASN A 159 -1.63 -12.00 17.26
N ASP A 160 -1.76 -11.06 18.20
CA ASP A 160 -3.12 -10.66 18.61
C ASP A 160 -3.68 -9.82 17.45
N GLU A 161 -4.96 -9.94 17.10
CA GLU A 161 -5.66 -9.27 15.99
C GLU A 161 -5.65 -7.71 16.06
N LYS A 162 -4.49 -7.08 16.20
CA LYS A 162 -4.30 -5.64 16.17
C LYS A 162 -4.05 -5.22 14.73
N LYS A 163 -5.12 -4.70 14.13
CA LYS A 163 -5.15 -3.88 12.91
C LYS A 163 -3.82 -3.13 12.70
N ILE A 164 -3.05 -3.52 11.67
CA ILE A 164 -1.80 -2.85 11.26
C ILE A 164 -2.00 -1.34 11.32
N SER A 165 -1.12 -0.63 12.06
CA SER A 165 -1.30 0.79 12.35
C SER A 165 -1.25 1.65 11.08
N ILE A 166 -2.10 2.67 11.01
CA ILE A 166 -2.12 3.62 9.88
C ILE A 166 -0.74 4.26 9.63
N PRO A 167 0.00 4.74 10.65
CA PRO A 167 1.34 5.29 10.44
C PRO A 167 2.28 4.32 9.73
N TYR A 168 2.24 3.03 10.11
CA TYR A 168 3.06 2.00 9.46
C TYR A 168 2.67 1.82 7.99
N LYS A 169 1.37 1.69 7.69
CA LYS A 169 0.91 1.53 6.30
C LYS A 169 1.32 2.71 5.42
N VAL A 170 1.20 3.94 5.92
CA VAL A 170 1.69 5.15 5.22
C VAL A 170 3.21 5.10 5.05
N GLY A 171 3.94 4.71 6.09
CA GLY A 171 5.39 4.52 6.07
C GLY A 171 5.86 3.55 4.99
N GLN A 172 5.17 2.41 4.83
CA GLN A 172 5.49 1.44 3.78
C GLN A 172 5.25 2.00 2.38
N ARG A 173 4.19 2.80 2.17
CA ARG A 173 3.95 3.47 0.86
C ARG A 173 5.06 4.46 0.54
N ILE A 174 5.53 5.22 1.53
CA ILE A 174 6.69 6.12 1.36
C ILE A 174 7.92 5.33 0.93
N LYS A 175 8.23 4.22 1.63
CA LYS A 175 9.36 3.35 1.32
C LYS A 175 9.27 2.77 -0.09
N GLU A 176 8.11 2.25 -0.47
CA GLU A 176 7.83 1.67 -1.80
C GLU A 176 8.15 2.68 -2.90
N TRP A 177 7.58 3.88 -2.83
CA TRP A 177 7.79 4.92 -3.84
C TRP A 177 9.21 5.50 -3.83
N ARG A 178 9.83 5.62 -2.64
CA ARG A 178 11.24 6.02 -2.53
C ARG A 178 12.15 5.06 -3.29
N LEU A 179 11.96 3.75 -3.09
CA LEU A 179 12.75 2.73 -3.78
C LEU A 179 12.49 2.71 -5.29
N ARG A 180 11.24 2.94 -5.74
CA ARG A 180 10.91 3.10 -7.17
C ARG A 180 11.64 4.28 -7.83
N ARG A 181 11.87 5.35 -7.07
CA ARG A 181 12.67 6.51 -7.51
C ARG A 181 14.18 6.28 -7.41
N GLY A 182 14.62 5.12 -6.92
CA GLY A 182 16.03 4.81 -6.71
C GLY A 182 16.67 5.58 -5.57
N TYR A 183 15.88 6.14 -4.64
CA TYR A 183 16.39 6.96 -3.55
C TYR A 183 16.77 6.10 -2.34
N THR A 184 17.89 6.42 -1.69
CA THR A 184 18.20 5.97 -0.32
C THR A 184 17.37 6.76 0.69
N GLN A 185 17.31 6.29 1.95
CA GLN A 185 16.65 7.05 3.02
C GLN A 185 17.31 8.43 3.21
N GLU A 186 18.63 8.51 3.02
CA GLU A 186 19.40 9.75 3.06
C GLU A 186 19.05 10.70 1.91
N ASP A 187 18.87 10.17 0.69
CA ASP A 187 18.46 10.98 -0.46
C ASP A 187 17.08 11.59 -0.26
N LEU A 188 16.11 10.80 0.20
CA LEU A 188 14.76 11.31 0.46
C LEU A 188 14.78 12.34 1.61
N ALA A 189 15.53 12.06 2.67
CA ALA A 189 15.67 12.95 3.81
C ALA A 189 16.25 14.31 3.37
N SER A 190 17.31 14.29 2.57
CA SER A 190 17.96 15.49 2.03
C SER A 190 17.04 16.29 1.11
N LYS A 191 16.25 15.62 0.26
CA LYS A 191 15.31 16.29 -0.67
C LYS A 191 14.12 16.92 0.03
N VAL A 192 13.62 16.30 1.11
CA VAL A 192 12.47 16.80 1.89
C VAL A 192 12.91 17.76 3.01
N GLY A 193 14.21 17.83 3.31
CA GLY A 193 14.76 18.73 4.33
C GLY A 193 14.62 18.21 5.76
N VAL A 194 14.76 16.90 5.97
CA VAL A 194 14.73 16.24 7.29
C VAL A 194 15.97 15.40 7.51
N ILE A 195 16.22 14.98 8.76
CA ILE A 195 17.30 14.05 9.07
C ILE A 195 16.95 12.62 8.63
N ASN A 196 17.95 11.82 8.24
CA ASN A 196 17.78 10.42 7.79
C ASN A 196 16.96 9.59 8.79
N GLN A 197 17.29 9.67 10.08
CA GLN A 197 16.58 8.99 11.17
C GLN A 197 15.05 9.22 11.13
N ARG A 198 14.59 10.40 10.68
CA ARG A 198 13.18 10.73 10.60
C ARG A 198 12.47 9.98 9.48
N ILE A 199 13.11 9.83 8.31
CA ILE A 199 12.59 9.00 7.23
C ILE A 199 12.54 7.53 7.66
N TYR A 200 13.57 7.03 8.34
CA TYR A 200 13.54 5.68 8.91
C TYR A 200 12.35 5.50 9.86
N GLU A 201 12.14 6.42 10.81
CA GLU A 201 11.02 6.34 11.75
C GLU A 201 9.65 6.41 11.07
N TYR A 202 9.52 7.22 10.02
CA TYR A 202 8.32 7.29 9.19
C TYR A 202 8.07 5.96 8.49
N GLU A 203 9.07 5.40 7.81
CA GLU A 203 8.95 4.13 7.09
C GLU A 203 8.61 2.96 8.02
N GLN A 204 9.15 2.97 9.24
CA GLN A 204 8.85 1.95 10.26
C GLN A 204 7.55 2.22 11.01
N GLY A 205 6.82 3.31 10.73
CA GLY A 205 5.59 3.68 11.44
C GLY A 205 5.79 4.04 12.91
N ARG A 206 7.03 4.26 13.36
CA ARG A 206 7.37 4.66 14.74
C ARG A 206 6.96 6.11 15.01
N SER A 207 7.03 6.94 13.97
CA SER A 207 6.65 8.35 14.01
C SER A 207 5.53 8.59 12.98
N ALA A 208 4.43 9.22 13.41
CA ALA A 208 3.36 9.59 12.49
C ALA A 208 3.79 10.75 11.59
N VAL A 209 3.55 10.62 10.29
CA VAL A 209 3.78 11.68 9.30
C VAL A 209 2.61 12.66 9.35
N SER A 210 2.87 13.98 9.31
CA SER A 210 1.79 14.96 9.15
C SER A 210 1.33 15.01 7.69
N LEU A 211 0.10 15.48 7.41
CA LEU A 211 -0.36 15.58 6.02
C LEU A 211 0.52 16.53 5.19
N GLU A 212 1.04 17.59 5.79
CA GLU A 212 1.95 18.52 5.09
C GLU A 212 3.28 17.84 4.75
N MET A 213 3.88 17.12 5.70
CA MET A 213 5.10 16.37 5.44
C MET A 213 4.87 15.28 4.39
N LEU A 214 3.69 14.63 4.42
CA LEU A 214 3.32 13.65 3.41
C LEU A 214 3.16 14.29 2.01
N ASP A 215 2.61 15.50 1.94
CA ASP A 215 2.52 16.30 0.70
C ASP A 215 3.92 16.67 0.17
N GLU A 216 4.85 17.09 1.03
CA GLU A 216 6.24 17.36 0.64
C GLU A 216 6.96 16.10 0.13
N ILE A 217 6.76 14.96 0.79
CA ILE A 217 7.28 13.67 0.32
C ILE A 217 6.67 13.31 -1.04
N ALA A 218 5.36 13.50 -1.23
CA ALA A 218 4.70 13.23 -2.50
C ALA A 218 5.25 14.11 -3.64
N LYS A 219 5.50 15.40 -3.37
CA LYS A 219 6.14 16.32 -4.33
C LYS A 219 7.54 15.86 -4.73
N VAL A 220 8.37 15.47 -3.76
CA VAL A 220 9.73 14.97 -4.03
C VAL A 220 9.70 13.66 -4.82
N LEU A 221 8.72 12.80 -4.54
CA LEU A 221 8.51 11.55 -5.24
C LEU A 221 7.73 11.73 -6.55
N LEU A 222 7.33 12.95 -6.90
CA LEU A 222 6.56 13.30 -8.10
C LEU A 222 5.32 12.39 -8.29
N ILE A 223 4.56 12.22 -7.22
CA ILE A 223 3.30 11.45 -7.16
C ILE A 223 2.21 12.28 -6.47
N ASN A 224 0.97 11.80 -6.49
CA ASN A 224 -0.10 12.44 -5.75
C ASN A 224 -0.04 12.01 -4.26
N ILE A 225 -0.44 12.89 -3.34
CA ILE A 225 -0.54 12.54 -1.91
C ILE A 225 -1.46 11.34 -1.66
N THR A 226 -2.48 11.17 -2.51
CA THR A 226 -3.42 10.02 -2.46
C THR A 226 -2.74 8.68 -2.68
N ASP A 227 -1.62 8.63 -3.41
CA ASP A 227 -0.85 7.40 -3.63
C ASP A 227 -0.15 6.94 -2.35
N LEU A 228 0.19 7.88 -1.45
CA LEU A 228 0.79 7.59 -0.16
C LEU A 228 -0.24 7.26 0.94
N LEU A 229 -1.53 7.47 0.68
CA LEU A 229 -2.62 7.10 1.59
C LEU A 229 -3.09 5.66 1.31
N PRO A 230 -2.82 4.70 2.21
CA PRO A 230 -3.30 3.32 2.09
C PRO A 230 -4.82 3.25 2.29
N GLU A 231 -5.49 2.35 1.58
CA GLU A 231 -6.91 2.08 1.82
C GLU A 231 -7.05 1.18 3.06
N THR A 232 -7.93 1.57 3.99
CA THR A 232 -8.01 0.96 5.33
C THR A 232 -8.67 -0.41 5.38
N THR A 233 -9.29 -0.85 4.29
CA THR A 233 -10.03 -2.10 4.23
C THR A 233 -9.30 -3.08 3.31
N GLU A 234 -8.35 -3.83 3.89
CA GLU A 234 -7.73 -4.98 3.20
C GLU A 234 -8.79 -6.00 2.73
N ASN A 235 -9.93 -6.09 3.42
CA ASN A 235 -11.03 -6.98 3.07
C ASN A 235 -11.93 -6.45 1.94
N GLU A 236 -12.34 -5.17 2.00
CA GLU A 236 -13.21 -4.62 0.94
C GLU A 236 -12.44 -4.40 -0.35
N ASN A 237 -11.14 -4.10 -0.30
CA ASN A 237 -10.35 -3.93 -1.51
C ASN A 237 -10.12 -5.28 -2.18
N SER A 238 -9.77 -6.33 -1.43
CA SER A 238 -9.67 -7.69 -2.00
C SER A 238 -10.98 -8.11 -2.66
N GLU A 239 -12.12 -7.87 -2.00
CA GLU A 239 -13.44 -8.26 -2.51
C GLU A 239 -13.92 -7.40 -3.69
N ALA A 240 -13.64 -6.09 -3.68
CA ALA A 240 -13.96 -5.17 -4.78
C ALA A 240 -13.00 -5.33 -5.98
N GLU A 241 -11.73 -5.63 -5.74
CA GLU A 241 -10.73 -5.97 -6.76
C GLU A 241 -11.07 -7.32 -7.40
N LEU A 242 -11.40 -8.35 -6.59
CA LEU A 242 -11.90 -9.65 -7.06
C LEU A 242 -13.19 -9.48 -7.85
N SER A 243 -14.13 -8.65 -7.39
CA SER A 243 -15.38 -8.37 -8.11
C SER A 243 -15.11 -7.72 -9.47
N ARG A 244 -14.19 -6.76 -9.53
CA ARG A 244 -13.76 -6.12 -10.80
C ARG A 244 -13.11 -7.13 -11.75
N LEU A 245 -12.22 -7.98 -11.23
CA LEU A 245 -11.54 -9.02 -12.01
C LEU A 245 -12.50 -10.10 -12.52
N ILE A 246 -13.49 -10.49 -11.73
CA ILE A 246 -14.56 -11.41 -12.14
C ILE A 246 -15.39 -10.78 -13.27
N GLU A 247 -15.68 -9.50 -13.17
CA GLU A 247 -16.46 -8.80 -14.19
C GLU A 247 -15.68 -8.63 -15.50
N GLU A 248 -14.38 -8.38 -15.43
CA GLU A 248 -13.49 -8.39 -16.60
C GLU A 248 -13.35 -9.80 -17.21
N TYR A 249 -13.21 -10.84 -16.39
CA TYR A 249 -13.19 -12.23 -16.85
C TYR A 249 -14.47 -12.61 -17.61
N LYS A 250 -15.63 -12.12 -17.17
CA LYS A 250 -16.91 -12.35 -17.85
C LYS A 250 -17.02 -11.66 -19.21
N LYS A 251 -16.23 -10.61 -19.48
CA LYS A 251 -16.23 -9.92 -20.78
C LYS A 251 -15.63 -10.76 -21.90
N ILE A 252 -14.74 -11.69 -21.57
CA ILE A 252 -14.14 -12.64 -22.51
C ILE A 252 -15.23 -13.58 -23.01
N LYS A 253 -15.64 -13.46 -24.28
CA LYS A 253 -16.74 -14.27 -24.81
C LYS A 253 -16.28 -15.69 -25.07
N SER A 254 -15.07 -15.86 -25.60
CA SER A 254 -14.49 -17.17 -25.89
C SER A 254 -14.36 -18.03 -24.62
N GLN A 255 -15.03 -19.19 -24.65
CA GLN A 255 -14.95 -20.18 -23.57
C GLN A 255 -13.57 -20.86 -23.54
N GLU A 256 -12.94 -21.02 -24.69
CA GLU A 256 -11.60 -21.61 -24.82
C GLU A 256 -10.54 -20.69 -24.19
N LEU A 257 -10.61 -19.38 -24.46
CA LEU A 257 -9.70 -18.41 -23.83
C LEU A 257 -9.90 -18.34 -22.32
N ARG A 258 -11.14 -18.40 -21.85
CA ARG A 258 -11.46 -18.47 -20.41
C ARG A 258 -10.84 -19.69 -19.74
N HIS A 259 -10.91 -20.86 -20.38
CA HIS A 259 -10.30 -22.08 -19.87
C HIS A 259 -8.76 -22.02 -19.84
N VAL A 260 -8.14 -21.56 -20.92
CA VAL A 260 -6.69 -21.37 -21.01
C VAL A 260 -6.22 -20.37 -19.95
N LEU A 261 -6.96 -19.27 -19.75
CA LEU A 261 -6.65 -18.27 -18.74
C LEU A 261 -6.65 -18.86 -17.32
N ILE A 262 -7.68 -19.63 -16.94
CA ILE A 262 -7.72 -20.29 -15.62
C ILE A 262 -6.51 -21.21 -15.42
N LYS A 263 -6.19 -22.02 -16.44
CA LYS A 263 -5.07 -22.95 -16.38
C LYS A 263 -3.73 -22.22 -16.24
N SER A 264 -3.50 -21.21 -17.08
CA SER A 264 -2.29 -20.38 -17.05
C SER A 264 -2.17 -19.57 -15.75
N LEU A 265 -3.27 -19.07 -15.20
CA LEU A 265 -3.31 -18.42 -13.89
C LEU A 265 -2.89 -19.39 -12.79
N PHE A 266 -3.47 -20.59 -12.76
CA PHE A 266 -3.14 -21.59 -11.75
C PHE A 266 -1.66 -21.98 -11.81
N GLU A 267 -1.13 -22.26 -13.00
CA GLU A 267 0.28 -22.61 -13.19
C GLU A 267 1.22 -21.46 -12.82
N SER A 268 0.93 -20.24 -13.30
CA SER A 268 1.75 -19.06 -13.01
C SER A 268 1.76 -18.71 -11.51
N ILE A 269 0.63 -18.83 -10.79
CA ILE A 269 0.56 -18.64 -9.33
C ILE A 269 1.46 -19.65 -8.61
N GLN A 270 1.45 -20.92 -8.99
CA GLN A 270 2.27 -21.94 -8.35
C GLN A 270 3.77 -21.68 -8.58
N ILE A 271 4.15 -21.32 -9.81
CA ILE A 271 5.53 -20.98 -10.16
C ILE A 271 5.98 -19.73 -9.38
N CYS A 272 5.15 -18.70 -9.40
CA CYS A 272 5.40 -17.43 -8.75
C CYS A 272 5.55 -17.59 -7.23
N LYS A 273 4.62 -18.29 -6.58
CA LYS A 273 4.67 -18.62 -5.14
C LYS A 273 5.98 -19.31 -4.77
N LYS A 274 6.46 -20.27 -5.57
CA LYS A 274 7.74 -20.94 -5.32
C LYS A 274 8.93 -20.00 -5.47
N LYS A 275 8.97 -19.20 -6.56
CA LYS A 275 10.07 -18.27 -6.85
C LYS A 275 10.16 -17.16 -5.81
N VAL A 276 9.05 -16.50 -5.51
CA VAL A 276 8.96 -15.41 -4.53
C VAL A 276 9.35 -15.91 -3.14
N LYS A 277 8.85 -17.08 -2.73
CA LYS A 277 9.25 -17.69 -1.46
C LYS A 277 10.76 -17.88 -1.37
N LYS A 278 11.38 -18.40 -2.42
CA LYS A 278 12.83 -18.62 -2.45
C LYS A 278 13.60 -17.30 -2.38
N VAL A 279 13.24 -16.31 -3.20
CA VAL A 279 13.89 -14.99 -3.24
C VAL A 279 13.78 -14.28 -1.90
N GLU A 280 12.59 -14.25 -1.30
CA GLU A 280 12.36 -13.54 -0.04
C GLU A 280 13.08 -14.23 1.13
N LYS A 281 13.05 -15.57 1.20
CA LYS A 281 13.85 -16.34 2.17
C LYS A 281 15.34 -16.04 2.06
N MET A 282 15.88 -16.02 0.84
CA MET A 282 17.28 -15.71 0.59
C MET A 282 17.63 -14.30 1.10
N LYS A 283 16.78 -13.32 0.79
CA LYS A 283 16.94 -11.92 1.21
C LYS A 283 16.94 -11.78 2.74
N ILE A 284 15.99 -12.41 3.43
CA ILE A 284 15.91 -12.39 4.89
C ILE A 284 17.15 -13.05 5.50
N ALA A 285 17.59 -14.19 4.95
CA ALA A 285 18.80 -14.85 5.42
C ALA A 285 20.06 -13.98 5.25
N LYS A 286 20.23 -13.30 4.11
CA LYS A 286 21.33 -12.32 3.92
C LYS A 286 21.34 -11.27 5.02
N ASN A 287 20.15 -10.75 5.37
CA ASN A 287 20.04 -9.74 6.42
C ASN A 287 20.34 -10.32 7.80
N LEU A 288 19.88 -11.54 8.11
CA LEU A 288 20.14 -12.20 9.40
C LEU A 288 21.64 -12.51 9.61
N VAL A 289 22.36 -12.91 8.57
CA VAL A 289 23.81 -13.10 8.62
C VAL A 289 24.52 -11.78 8.92
N LYS A 290 24.11 -10.68 8.27
CA LYS A 290 24.67 -9.34 8.52
C LYS A 290 24.43 -8.86 9.95
N GLU A 291 23.28 -9.19 10.53
CA GLU A 291 22.94 -8.88 11.92
C GLU A 291 23.60 -9.84 12.94
N GLY A 292 24.44 -10.78 12.48
CA GLY A 292 25.23 -11.66 13.35
C GLY A 292 24.43 -12.82 13.97
N ILE A 293 23.27 -13.17 13.41
CA ILE A 293 22.47 -14.30 13.90
C ILE A 293 23.12 -15.63 13.53
N SER A 294 23.13 -16.58 14.47
CA SER A 294 23.72 -17.91 14.28
C SER A 294 23.10 -18.65 13.09
N ILE A 295 23.95 -19.28 12.28
CA ILE A 295 23.54 -20.09 11.12
C ILE A 295 22.51 -21.15 11.52
N ASN A 296 22.62 -21.73 12.72
CA ASN A 296 21.65 -22.73 13.22
C ASN A 296 20.24 -22.15 13.39
N ILE A 297 20.13 -20.90 13.86
CA ILE A 297 18.85 -20.20 14.01
C ILE A 297 18.28 -19.88 12.63
N ILE A 298 19.13 -19.44 11.68
CA ILE A 298 18.71 -19.11 10.31
C ILE A 298 18.18 -20.35 9.58
N LEU A 299 18.87 -21.49 9.67
CA LEU A 299 18.44 -22.75 9.06
C LEU A 299 17.07 -23.21 9.61
N LYS A 300 16.90 -23.12 10.93
CA LYS A 300 15.68 -23.54 11.63
C LYS A 300 14.47 -22.65 11.34
N THR A 301 14.69 -21.34 11.15
CA THR A 301 13.61 -20.34 11.03
C THR A 301 13.27 -19.98 9.59
N VAL A 302 14.26 -19.88 8.70
CA VAL A 302 14.05 -19.49 7.30
C VAL A 302 13.77 -20.72 6.42
N GLY A 303 14.22 -21.91 6.83
CA GLY A 303 14.03 -23.16 6.09
C GLY A 303 14.68 -23.11 4.71
N ILE A 304 15.96 -22.75 4.68
CA ILE A 304 16.88 -22.77 3.53
C ILE A 304 18.01 -23.78 3.81
N SER A 305 18.69 -24.27 2.78
CA SER A 305 19.78 -25.23 2.98
C SER A 305 21.08 -24.55 3.43
N LEU A 306 22.01 -25.35 3.99
CA LEU A 306 23.34 -24.87 4.37
C LEU A 306 24.13 -24.36 3.15
N ASP A 307 24.02 -25.06 2.01
CA ASP A 307 24.65 -24.67 0.75
C ASP A 307 24.12 -23.32 0.24
N GLU A 308 22.83 -23.05 0.44
CA GLU A 308 22.21 -21.77 0.06
C GLU A 308 22.70 -20.62 0.96
N ILE A 309 23.00 -20.86 2.24
CA ILE A 309 23.59 -19.86 3.14
C ILE A 309 25.06 -19.58 2.80
N GLN A 310 25.81 -20.59 2.38
CA GLN A 310 27.23 -20.43 2.04
C GLN A 310 27.47 -19.62 0.75
N GLN A 311 26.43 -19.44 -0.07
CA GLN A 311 26.45 -18.62 -1.30
C GLN A 311 26.06 -17.14 -1.08
N ILE A 312 25.72 -16.77 0.16
CA ILE A 312 25.22 -15.44 0.54
C ILE A 312 26.36 -14.57 1.08
#